data_AF-H2ZWE5-F1
#
_entry.id   AF-H2ZWE5-F1
#
_cell.length_a   1.000
_cell.length_b   1.000
_cell.length_c   1.000
_cell.angle_alpha   90.00
_cell.angle_beta   90.00
_cell.angle_gamma   90.00
#
_symmetry.space_group_name_H-M   'P 1'
#
loop_
_entity.id
_entity.type
_entity.pdbx_description
1 polymer ?
#
loop_
_entity_poly.entity_id
_entity_poly.type
_entity_poly.pdbx_seq_one_letter_code
_entity_poly.pdbx_strand_id
1 'polypeptide(L)'
;IKTDNGLQFSSQEFQKFMKTWEIEHVTVSPRYPQANGLAEKAKTAKRLLEKSRAEGNNPYLSILEYRNTPIGYCGSSAQMLMNRRLKSKLPCIEKLLMPKMHKMPVEIQKEITCSRQSQKLQYDKAAKELPELVTGEQVHIQNNINKCWNLATVVRLVSTPRSYWVKAGEKLLKQNCRQILKINNVKGRASEKMEVEQKTIETEQEENKESMELGESPENIIQYKTSRGRIVCRPTKYED
;
A
#
# COMPACT_ATOMS: atom_id res chain seq x y z
N ILE A 1 -6.05 16.82 7.03
CA ILE A 1 -5.09 15.72 7.33
C ILE A 1 -5.64 14.40 6.82
N LYS A 2 -4.78 13.54 6.28
CA LYS A 2 -5.15 12.20 5.80
C LYS A 2 -4.49 11.13 6.67
N THR A 3 -5.27 10.22 7.22
CA THR A 3 -4.76 9.11 8.06
C THR A 3 -5.38 7.78 7.64
N ASP A 4 -4.84 6.68 8.18
CA ASP A 4 -5.56 5.42 8.17
C ASP A 4 -6.73 5.45 9.18
N ASN A 5 -7.52 4.38 9.18
CA ASN A 5 -8.64 4.21 10.10
C ASN A 5 -8.19 3.52 11.42
N GLY A 6 -7.01 3.86 11.92
CA GLY A 6 -6.53 3.39 13.22
C GLY A 6 -7.43 3.90 14.35
N LEU A 7 -7.57 3.12 15.44
CA LEU A 7 -8.47 3.45 16.55
C LEU A 7 -8.20 4.83 17.14
N GLN A 8 -6.93 5.22 17.25
CA GLN A 8 -6.52 6.54 17.73
C GLN A 8 -7.07 7.69 16.87
N PHE A 9 -7.17 7.50 15.55
CA PHE A 9 -7.66 8.52 14.61
C PHE A 9 -9.18 8.44 14.38
N SER A 10 -9.82 7.34 14.78
CA SER A 10 -11.28 7.13 14.67
C SER A 10 -12.03 7.59 15.93
N SER A 11 -11.32 7.87 17.02
CA SER A 11 -11.89 8.28 18.30
C SER A 11 -12.71 9.58 18.19
N GLN A 12 -13.75 9.68 19.02
CA GLN A 12 -14.57 10.89 19.08
C GLN A 12 -13.75 12.11 19.54
N GLU A 13 -12.78 11.89 20.44
CA GLU A 13 -11.87 12.94 20.91
C GLU A 13 -11.03 13.52 19.77
N PHE A 14 -10.46 12.66 18.92
CA PHE A 14 -9.70 13.12 17.76
C PHE A 14 -10.60 13.87 16.76
N GLN A 15 -11.82 13.39 16.53
CA GLN A 15 -12.77 14.10 15.67
C GLN A 15 -13.15 15.47 16.20
N LYS A 16 -13.37 15.60 17.53
CA LYS A 16 -13.64 16.90 18.17
C LYS A 16 -12.43 17.82 18.00
N PHE A 17 -11.22 17.34 18.27
CA PHE A 17 -9.98 18.09 18.07
C PHE A 17 -9.88 18.61 16.62
N MET A 18 -10.05 17.73 15.63
CA MET A 18 -9.97 18.12 14.22
C MET A 18 -11.01 19.19 13.86
N LYS A 19 -12.22 19.12 14.39
CA LYS A 19 -13.27 20.14 14.19
C LYS A 19 -12.92 21.47 14.86
N THR A 20 -12.42 21.46 16.10
CA THR A 20 -12.03 22.67 16.83
C THR A 20 -10.93 23.44 16.12
N TRP A 21 -9.98 22.72 15.50
CA TRP A 21 -8.89 23.32 14.74
C TRP A 21 -9.24 23.56 13.25
N GLU A 22 -10.50 23.34 12.86
CA GLU A 22 -11.00 23.49 11.49
C GLU A 22 -10.20 22.69 10.45
N ILE A 23 -9.64 21.55 10.87
CA ILE A 23 -8.84 20.69 10.00
C ILE A 23 -9.74 19.59 9.43
N GLU A 24 -9.89 19.57 8.11
CA GLU A 24 -10.59 18.47 7.44
C GLU A 24 -9.84 17.14 7.64
N HIS A 25 -10.48 16.17 8.29
CA HIS A 25 -9.93 14.83 8.50
C HIS A 25 -10.45 13.84 7.46
N VAL A 26 -9.57 13.30 6.64
CA VAL A 26 -9.91 12.31 5.61
C VAL A 26 -9.30 10.96 5.97
N THR A 27 -10.15 9.95 6.21
CA THR A 27 -9.71 8.59 6.49
C THR A 27 -9.57 7.76 5.21
N VAL A 28 -8.51 6.95 5.17
CA VAL A 28 -8.24 6.00 4.08
C VAL A 28 -9.01 4.70 4.29
N SER A 29 -9.37 4.02 3.19
CA SER A 29 -9.94 2.67 3.24
C SER A 29 -9.08 1.76 4.12
N PRO A 30 -9.69 0.95 5.01
CA PRO A 30 -8.96 0.01 5.85
C PRO A 30 -8.03 -0.90 5.03
N ARG A 31 -6.80 -1.04 5.53
CA ARG A 31 -5.74 -1.89 4.95
C ARG A 31 -5.47 -1.65 3.46
N TYR A 32 -5.59 -0.40 3.00
CA TYR A 32 -5.09 0.03 1.69
C TYR A 32 -3.86 0.96 1.84
N PRO A 33 -2.69 0.41 2.19
CA PRO A 33 -1.48 1.17 2.55
C PRO A 33 -1.04 2.14 1.45
N GLN A 34 -1.22 1.76 0.18
CA GLN A 34 -0.85 2.57 -0.98
C GLN A 34 -1.50 3.96 -0.96
N ALA A 35 -2.73 4.08 -0.44
CA ALA A 35 -3.40 5.38 -0.35
C ALA A 35 -2.81 6.30 0.75
N ASN A 36 -2.03 5.76 1.69
CA ASN A 36 -1.24 6.50 2.66
C ASN A 36 0.28 6.39 2.40
N GLY A 37 0.68 6.10 1.16
CA GLY A 37 2.08 5.86 0.80
C GLY A 37 3.05 7.00 1.11
N LEU A 38 2.56 8.24 1.27
CA LEU A 38 3.38 9.35 1.77
C LEU A 38 3.79 9.15 3.23
N ALA A 39 2.88 8.70 4.10
CA ALA A 39 3.22 8.35 5.48
C ALA A 39 4.18 7.14 5.52
N GLU A 40 4.05 6.19 4.59
CA GLU A 40 4.98 5.05 4.51
C GLU A 40 6.41 5.44 4.12
N LYS A 41 6.61 6.60 3.50
CA LYS A 41 7.95 7.18 3.27
C LYS A 41 8.66 7.58 4.58
N ALA A 42 7.99 7.53 5.73
CA ALA A 42 8.62 7.67 7.05
C ALA A 42 9.76 6.65 7.30
N LYS A 43 9.87 5.59 6.49
CA LYS A 43 11.04 4.69 6.47
C LYS A 43 12.37 5.45 6.32
N THR A 44 12.40 6.56 5.59
CA THR A 44 13.61 7.39 5.46
C THR A 44 14.00 8.01 6.79
N ALA A 45 13.02 8.54 7.55
CA ALA A 45 13.25 9.08 8.88
C ALA A 45 13.71 7.98 9.86
N LYS A 46 13.10 6.79 9.79
CA LYS A 46 13.54 5.64 10.60
C LYS A 46 15.02 5.29 10.35
N ARG A 47 15.40 5.10 9.08
CA ARG A 47 16.79 4.80 8.69
C ARG A 47 17.76 5.91 9.11
N LEU A 48 17.35 7.17 9.01
CA LEU A 48 18.14 8.32 9.44
C LEU A 48 18.43 8.26 10.95
N LEU A 49 17.41 7.97 11.75
CA LEU A 49 17.54 7.87 13.21
C LEU A 49 18.35 6.64 13.64
N GLU A 50 18.18 5.50 12.95
CA GLU A 50 18.97 4.29 13.20
C GLU A 50 20.46 4.53 12.94
N LYS A 51 20.81 5.20 11.84
CA LYS A 51 22.19 5.59 11.54
C LYS A 51 22.75 6.56 12.57
N SER A 52 21.98 7.58 12.92
CA SER A 52 22.35 8.56 13.95
C SER A 52 22.70 7.86 15.27
N ARG A 53 21.86 6.90 15.69
CA ARG A 53 22.10 6.09 16.88
C ARG A 53 23.34 5.21 16.77
N ALA A 54 23.56 4.55 15.63
CA ALA A 54 24.72 3.69 15.41
C ALA A 54 26.05 4.47 15.45
N GLU A 55 26.04 5.71 14.97
CA GLU A 55 27.22 6.61 14.97
C GLU A 55 27.38 7.39 16.30
N GLY A 56 26.47 7.24 17.26
CA GLY A 56 26.47 8.05 18.50
C GLY A 56 26.16 9.54 18.26
N ASN A 57 25.60 9.89 17.11
CA ASN A 57 25.25 11.25 16.74
C ASN A 57 23.92 11.69 17.38
N ASN A 58 23.75 13.00 17.53
CA ASN A 58 22.49 13.57 18.01
C ASN A 58 21.40 13.46 16.92
N PRO A 59 20.23 12.84 17.21
CA PRO A 59 19.17 12.62 16.22
C PRO A 59 18.60 13.94 15.64
N TYR A 60 18.56 15.01 16.44
CA TYR A 60 18.06 16.31 15.99
C TYR A 60 18.99 16.94 14.93
N LEU A 61 20.30 16.73 15.05
CA LEU A 61 21.27 17.17 14.04
C LEU A 61 21.08 16.39 12.74
N SER A 62 20.84 15.08 12.81
CA SER A 62 20.56 14.28 11.62
C SER A 62 19.29 14.74 10.89
N ILE A 63 18.23 15.08 11.64
CA ILE A 63 17.00 15.64 11.06
C ILE A 63 17.26 17.03 10.44
N LEU A 64 18.08 17.86 11.09
CA LEU A 64 18.48 19.17 10.58
C LEU A 64 19.19 19.06 9.22
N GLU A 65 20.17 18.17 9.12
CA GLU A 65 20.88 17.92 7.84
C GLU A 65 19.94 17.36 6.78
N TYR A 66 19.04 16.45 7.15
CA TYR A 66 18.03 15.94 6.22
C TYR A 66 17.13 17.07 5.69
N ARG A 67 16.73 18.02 6.54
CA ARG A 67 15.94 19.19 6.10
C ARG A 67 16.69 20.10 5.14
N ASN A 68 18.01 20.22 5.32
CA ASN A 68 18.91 20.99 4.47
C ASN A 68 19.33 20.27 3.19
N THR A 69 19.07 18.97 3.06
CA THR A 69 19.42 18.18 1.87
C THR A 69 18.49 18.53 0.70
N PRO A 70 19.02 18.95 -0.47
CA PRO A 70 18.20 19.22 -1.65
C PRO A 70 17.47 17.96 -2.16
N ILE A 71 16.22 18.13 -2.58
CA ILE A 71 15.41 17.06 -3.16
C ILE A 71 15.27 17.32 -4.66
N GLY A 72 16.10 16.65 -5.46
CA GLY A 72 16.15 16.87 -6.90
C GLY A 72 16.42 18.33 -7.23
N TYR A 73 15.58 18.92 -8.09
CA TYR A 73 15.77 20.28 -8.62
C TYR A 73 15.04 21.38 -7.83
N CYS A 74 14.26 21.01 -6.81
CA CYS A 74 13.36 21.95 -6.10
C CYS A 74 14.00 22.60 -4.86
N GLY A 75 15.29 22.33 -4.59
CA GLY A 75 15.97 22.75 -3.37
C GLY A 75 15.67 21.86 -2.17
N SER A 76 16.11 22.26 -0.99
CA SER A 76 15.87 21.51 0.25
C SER A 76 14.55 21.86 0.90
N SER A 77 14.04 21.00 1.77
CA SER A 77 12.79 21.27 2.50
C SER A 77 12.84 22.55 3.34
N ALA A 78 14.00 22.86 3.93
CA ALA A 78 14.22 24.11 4.65
C ALA A 78 14.13 25.33 3.72
N GLN A 79 14.70 25.23 2.51
CA GLN A 79 14.61 26.30 1.51
C GLN A 79 13.17 26.48 1.02
N MET A 80 12.42 25.39 0.81
CA MET A 80 11.02 25.47 0.38
C MET A 80 10.09 26.07 1.44
N LEU A 81 10.34 25.76 2.73
CA LEU A 81 9.47 26.20 3.83
C LEU A 81 9.88 27.57 4.39
N MET A 82 11.18 27.85 4.49
CA MET A 82 11.72 29.02 5.19
C MET A 82 12.52 29.96 4.28
N ASN A 83 12.60 29.67 2.97
CA ASN A 83 13.38 30.44 1.99
C ASN A 83 14.88 30.60 2.34
N ARG A 84 15.43 29.75 3.21
CA ARG A 84 16.83 29.84 3.67
C ARG A 84 17.41 28.47 3.95
N ARG A 85 18.73 28.37 4.04
CA ARG A 85 19.41 27.19 4.60
C ARG A 85 19.52 27.32 6.11
N LEU A 86 19.36 26.22 6.83
CA LEU A 86 19.60 26.19 8.27
C LEU A 86 21.09 25.99 8.53
N LYS A 87 21.62 26.62 9.58
CA LYS A 87 23.02 26.46 9.97
C LYS A 87 23.25 25.00 10.37
N SER A 88 24.16 24.32 9.70
CA SER A 88 24.44 22.89 9.88
C SER A 88 25.92 22.68 10.21
N LYS A 89 26.38 21.42 10.32
CA LYS A 89 27.81 21.13 10.56
C LYS A 89 28.68 21.48 9.35
N LEU A 90 28.08 21.53 8.16
CA LEU A 90 28.77 21.90 6.94
C LEU A 90 29.00 23.42 6.92
N PRO A 91 30.22 23.89 6.57
CA PRO A 91 30.49 25.30 6.43
C PRO A 91 29.58 25.89 5.34
N CYS A 92 28.95 27.01 5.65
CA CYS A 92 28.00 27.67 4.76
C CYS A 92 28.25 29.18 4.78
N ILE A 93 28.12 29.80 3.61
CA ILE A 93 28.22 31.26 3.46
C ILE A 93 27.03 31.90 4.18
N GLU A 94 27.27 32.92 5.00
CA GLU A 94 26.24 33.59 5.81
C GLU A 94 25.07 34.11 4.96
N LYS A 95 25.35 34.60 3.74
CA LYS A 95 24.34 35.05 2.78
C LYS A 95 23.29 33.98 2.44
N LEU A 96 23.63 32.69 2.55
CA LEU A 96 22.70 31.57 2.28
C LEU A 96 21.82 31.21 3.49
N LEU A 97 22.18 31.69 4.69
CA LEU A 97 21.40 31.53 5.91
C LEU A 97 20.29 32.57 6.04
N MET A 98 20.38 33.65 5.24
CA MET A 98 19.37 34.68 5.11
C MET A 98 18.23 34.21 4.18
N PRO A 99 16.98 34.59 4.47
CA PRO A 99 15.85 34.27 3.60
C PRO A 99 16.04 34.95 2.24
N LYS A 100 16.19 34.13 1.21
CA LYS A 100 16.25 34.53 -0.19
C LYS A 100 15.41 33.57 -1.02
N MET A 101 14.38 34.10 -1.65
CA MET A 101 13.52 33.33 -2.55
C MET A 101 14.37 32.82 -3.72
N HIS A 102 14.56 31.50 -3.79
CA HIS A 102 15.43 30.86 -4.78
C HIS A 102 14.73 30.63 -6.12
N LYS A 103 13.45 30.27 -6.07
CA LYS A 103 12.55 30.09 -7.21
C LYS A 103 11.17 30.60 -6.82
N MET A 104 10.38 31.04 -7.81
CA MET A 104 8.99 31.39 -7.55
C MET A 104 8.22 30.14 -7.12
N PRO A 105 7.31 30.22 -6.14
CA PRO A 105 6.48 29.07 -5.74
C PRO A 105 5.75 28.43 -6.92
N VAL A 106 5.32 29.24 -7.89
CA VAL A 106 4.66 28.79 -9.12
C VAL A 106 5.56 27.88 -9.96
N GLU A 107 6.86 28.20 -10.09
CA GLU A 107 7.82 27.39 -10.85
C GLU A 107 8.07 26.05 -10.16
N ILE A 108 8.27 26.07 -8.84
CA ILE A 108 8.45 24.85 -8.04
C ILE A 108 7.22 23.95 -8.18
N GLN A 109 6.01 24.53 -8.10
CA GLN A 109 4.77 23.77 -8.26
C GLN A 109 4.67 23.16 -9.66
N LYS A 110 5.01 23.90 -10.72
CA LYS A 110 5.03 23.40 -12.11
C LYS A 110 6.02 22.24 -12.29
N GLU A 111 7.22 22.34 -11.72
CA GLU A 111 8.21 21.26 -11.79
C GLU A 111 7.72 20.00 -11.04
N ILE A 112 7.17 20.18 -9.84
CA ILE A 112 6.64 19.08 -9.04
C ILE A 112 5.46 18.41 -9.74
N THR A 113 4.54 19.18 -10.34
CA THR A 113 3.39 18.62 -11.05
C THR A 113 3.84 17.87 -12.31
N CYS A 114 4.76 18.43 -13.09
CA CYS A 114 5.31 17.77 -14.28
C CYS A 114 5.99 16.43 -13.90
N SER A 115 6.86 16.42 -12.88
CA SER A 115 7.51 15.19 -12.41
C SER A 115 6.50 14.14 -11.93
N ARG A 116 5.47 14.56 -11.18
CA ARG A 116 4.38 13.68 -10.74
C ARG A 116 3.56 13.14 -11.92
N GLN A 117 3.31 13.94 -12.96
CA GLN A 117 2.61 13.52 -14.17
C GLN A 117 3.43 12.49 -14.95
N SER A 118 4.73 12.71 -15.15
CA SER A 118 5.60 11.72 -15.81
C SER A 118 5.66 10.40 -15.03
N GLN A 119 5.78 10.47 -13.70
CA GLN A 119 5.74 9.28 -12.84
C GLN A 119 4.39 8.56 -12.93
N LYS A 120 3.28 9.31 -12.95
CA LYS A 120 1.93 8.76 -13.13
C LYS A 120 1.80 8.05 -14.47
N LEU A 121 2.20 8.70 -15.57
CA LEU A 121 2.16 8.10 -16.90
C LEU A 121 2.93 6.78 -16.94
N GLN A 122 4.15 6.75 -16.37
CA GLN A 122 4.95 5.52 -16.32
C GLN A 122 4.30 4.43 -15.48
N TYR A 123 3.67 4.77 -14.34
CA TYR A 123 2.97 3.82 -13.48
C TYR A 123 1.70 3.27 -14.14
N ASP A 124 0.94 4.13 -14.83
CA ASP A 124 -0.34 3.79 -15.44
C ASP A 124 -0.20 3.00 -16.76
N LYS A 125 0.99 2.91 -17.36
CA LYS A 125 1.24 2.14 -18.61
C LYS A 125 0.75 0.69 -18.59
N ALA A 126 0.85 0.03 -17.44
CA ALA A 126 0.40 -1.36 -17.26
C ALA A 126 -0.95 -1.46 -16.54
N ALA A 127 -1.59 -0.32 -16.23
CA ALA A 127 -2.86 -0.29 -15.51
C ALA A 127 -4.03 -0.47 -16.47
N LYS A 128 -5.05 -1.21 -16.02
CA LYS A 128 -6.34 -1.31 -16.70
C LYS A 128 -7.37 -0.47 -15.95
N GLU A 129 -8.24 0.20 -16.67
CA GLU A 129 -9.38 0.90 -16.07
C GLU A 129 -10.35 -0.13 -15.48
N LEU A 130 -10.76 0.09 -14.23
CA LEU A 130 -11.76 -0.75 -13.60
C LEU A 130 -13.15 -0.19 -13.94
N PRO A 131 -14.10 -1.04 -14.35
CA PRO A 131 -15.47 -0.61 -14.57
C PRO A 131 -16.06 0.01 -13.30
N GLU A 132 -16.84 1.07 -13.47
CA GLU A 132 -17.57 1.65 -12.35
C GLU A 132 -18.61 0.65 -11.81
N LEU A 133 -18.77 0.67 -10.48
CA LEU A 133 -19.78 -0.13 -9.78
C LEU A 133 -21.07 0.67 -9.69
N VAL A 134 -22.19 0.02 -9.99
CA VAL A 134 -23.51 0.67 -9.92
C VAL A 134 -24.02 0.61 -8.48
N THR A 135 -24.68 1.67 -8.02
CA THR A 135 -25.35 1.68 -6.71
C THR A 135 -26.45 0.62 -6.67
N GLY A 136 -26.44 -0.23 -5.65
CA GLY A 136 -27.35 -1.37 -5.51
C GLY A 136 -26.80 -2.70 -6.05
N GLU A 137 -25.67 -2.69 -6.76
CA GLU A 137 -25.04 -3.92 -7.30
C GLU A 137 -24.53 -4.80 -6.14
N GLN A 138 -24.75 -6.11 -6.24
CA GLN A 138 -24.16 -7.09 -5.34
C GLN A 138 -22.71 -7.38 -5.77
N VAL A 139 -21.81 -7.31 -4.80
CA VAL A 139 -20.37 -7.45 -5.00
C VAL A 139 -19.77 -8.31 -3.89
N HIS A 140 -18.61 -8.91 -4.16
CA HIS A 140 -17.81 -9.52 -3.12
C HIS A 140 -16.79 -8.52 -2.58
N ILE A 141 -16.70 -8.40 -1.26
CA ILE A 141 -15.64 -7.65 -0.57
C ILE A 141 -14.66 -8.64 0.04
N GLN A 142 -13.37 -8.36 -0.08
CA GLN A 142 -12.37 -9.14 0.63
C GLN A 142 -12.40 -8.85 2.13
N ASN A 143 -12.71 -9.86 2.93
CA ASN A 143 -12.48 -9.83 4.36
C ASN A 143 -10.96 -9.86 4.61
N ASN A 144 -10.49 -8.82 5.29
CA ASN A 144 -9.07 -8.58 5.42
C ASN A 144 -8.37 -9.49 6.44
N ILE A 145 -9.10 -10.25 7.26
CA ILE A 145 -8.55 -11.17 8.29
C ILE A 145 -8.27 -12.53 7.67
N ASN A 146 -9.29 -13.16 7.09
CA ASN A 146 -9.22 -14.51 6.53
C ASN A 146 -8.98 -14.52 5.01
N LYS A 147 -8.90 -13.34 4.36
CA LYS A 147 -8.74 -13.18 2.90
C LYS A 147 -9.88 -13.77 2.06
N CYS A 148 -10.98 -14.17 2.71
CA CYS A 148 -12.18 -14.68 2.05
C CYS A 148 -12.98 -13.53 1.42
N TRP A 149 -13.80 -13.87 0.43
CA TRP A 149 -14.64 -12.91 -0.29
C TRP A 149 -16.09 -13.03 0.19
N ASN A 150 -16.58 -12.00 0.88
CA ASN A 150 -17.91 -11.98 1.48
C ASN A 150 -18.86 -11.15 0.63
N LEU A 151 -20.13 -11.56 0.56
CA LEU A 151 -21.15 -10.83 -0.18
C LEU A 151 -21.45 -9.47 0.48
N ALA A 152 -21.66 -8.46 -0.36
CA ALA A 152 -22.03 -7.12 0.08
C ALA A 152 -22.76 -6.35 -1.05
N THR A 153 -23.42 -5.26 -0.68
CA THR A 153 -24.16 -4.41 -1.63
C THR A 153 -23.53 -3.02 -1.70
N VAL A 154 -23.25 -2.55 -2.91
CA VAL A 154 -22.74 -1.19 -3.13
C VAL A 154 -23.82 -0.17 -2.79
N VAL A 155 -23.53 0.76 -1.90
CA VAL A 155 -24.50 1.79 -1.48
C VAL A 155 -24.30 3.05 -2.32
N ARG A 156 -23.08 3.61 -2.29
CA ARG A 156 -22.76 4.89 -2.97
C ARG A 156 -21.26 5.09 -3.15
N LEU A 157 -20.89 5.98 -4.06
CA LEU A 157 -19.51 6.46 -4.22
C LEU A 157 -19.06 7.24 -2.98
N VAL A 158 -17.76 7.21 -2.71
CA VAL A 158 -17.12 8.06 -1.69
C VAL A 158 -16.46 9.24 -2.38
N SER A 159 -16.29 10.37 -1.67
CA SER A 159 -15.54 11.53 -2.15
C SER A 159 -14.08 11.21 -2.55
N THR A 160 -13.50 10.16 -1.96
CA THR A 160 -12.17 9.68 -2.33
C THR A 160 -12.24 8.80 -3.59
N PRO A 161 -11.34 9.01 -4.56
CA PRO A 161 -11.38 8.29 -5.84
C PRO A 161 -11.26 6.78 -5.62
N ARG A 162 -11.95 6.01 -6.49
CA ARG A 162 -11.92 4.54 -6.50
C ARG A 162 -12.31 3.90 -5.15
N SER A 163 -13.18 4.54 -4.39
CA SER A 163 -13.66 4.02 -3.10
C SER A 163 -15.18 4.10 -3.02
N TYR A 164 -15.80 3.06 -2.48
CA TYR A 164 -17.24 2.91 -2.36
C TYR A 164 -17.64 2.63 -0.91
N TRP A 165 -18.83 3.11 -0.55
CA TRP A 165 -19.54 2.64 0.64
C TRP A 165 -20.27 1.37 0.29
N VAL A 166 -20.02 0.30 1.04
CA VAL A 166 -20.57 -1.03 0.78
C VAL A 166 -21.18 -1.57 2.07
N LYS A 167 -22.36 -2.18 1.98
CA LYS A 167 -23.09 -2.78 3.11
C LYS A 167 -22.81 -4.29 3.11
N ALA A 168 -22.11 -4.78 4.12
CA ALA A 168 -21.83 -6.21 4.33
C ALA A 168 -22.62 -6.68 5.56
N GLY A 169 -23.76 -7.34 5.33
CA GLY A 169 -24.74 -7.62 6.39
C GLY A 169 -25.26 -6.33 7.01
N GLU A 170 -25.05 -6.15 8.32
CA GLU A 170 -25.45 -4.94 9.05
C GLU A 170 -24.39 -3.83 9.03
N LYS A 171 -23.16 -4.11 8.60
CA LYS A 171 -22.04 -3.17 8.70
C LYS A 171 -21.87 -2.36 7.42
N LEU A 172 -21.76 -1.05 7.57
CA LEU A 172 -21.38 -0.13 6.49
C LEU A 172 -19.86 0.06 6.48
N LEU A 173 -19.21 -0.28 5.36
CA LEU A 173 -17.76 -0.23 5.22
C LEU A 173 -17.36 0.65 4.04
N LYS A 174 -16.31 1.46 4.24
CA LYS A 174 -15.60 2.13 3.14
C LYS A 174 -14.56 1.17 2.59
N GLN A 175 -14.63 0.86 1.30
CA GLN A 175 -13.72 -0.07 0.62
C GLN A 175 -13.16 0.53 -0.67
N ASN A 176 -11.93 0.19 -1.02
CA ASN A 176 -11.34 0.56 -2.31
C ASN A 176 -11.81 -0.40 -3.42
N CYS A 177 -11.91 0.04 -4.68
CA CYS A 177 -12.30 -0.83 -5.81
C CYS A 177 -11.47 -2.11 -5.90
N ARG A 178 -10.18 -2.07 -5.54
CA ARG A 178 -9.32 -3.26 -5.57
C ARG A 178 -9.71 -4.33 -4.56
N GLN A 179 -10.48 -3.96 -3.54
CA GLN A 179 -11.00 -4.85 -2.49
C GLN A 179 -12.43 -5.31 -2.81
N ILE A 180 -12.96 -4.97 -3.99
CA ILE A 180 -14.32 -5.29 -4.44
C ILE A 180 -14.25 -6.08 -5.76
N LEU A 181 -15.02 -7.15 -5.87
CA LEU A 181 -15.18 -7.94 -7.09
C LEU A 181 -16.64 -8.04 -7.50
N LYS A 182 -16.91 -7.90 -8.81
CA LYS A 182 -18.24 -8.20 -9.38
C LYS A 182 -18.47 -9.71 -9.36
N ILE A 183 -19.70 -10.13 -9.05
CA ILE A 183 -20.09 -11.54 -8.94
C ILE A 183 -19.89 -12.28 -10.28
N ASN A 184 -20.05 -11.59 -11.41
CA ASN A 184 -19.89 -12.20 -12.74
C ASN A 184 -18.45 -12.66 -13.06
N ASN A 185 -17.44 -12.24 -12.27
CA ASN A 185 -16.04 -12.66 -12.43
C ASN A 185 -15.66 -13.91 -11.61
N VAL A 186 -16.60 -14.55 -10.91
CA VAL A 186 -16.32 -15.73 -10.06
C VAL A 186 -16.25 -17.04 -10.86
N LYS A 187 -16.69 -17.06 -12.14
CA LYS A 187 -16.65 -18.28 -12.97
C LYS A 187 -15.24 -18.77 -13.39
N GLY A 188 -14.16 -18.06 -13.04
CA GLY A 188 -12.80 -18.40 -13.48
C GLY A 188 -11.81 -18.82 -12.38
N ARG A 189 -12.25 -19.09 -11.14
CA ARG A 189 -11.30 -19.48 -10.09
C ARG A 189 -11.86 -20.32 -8.94
N ALA A 190 -13.18 -20.34 -8.74
CA ALA A 190 -13.81 -21.13 -7.68
C ALA A 190 -14.31 -22.50 -8.20
N SER A 191 -14.76 -22.56 -9.46
CA SER A 191 -15.20 -23.80 -10.12
C SER A 191 -14.08 -24.82 -10.27
N GLU A 192 -12.86 -24.37 -10.63
CA GLU A 192 -11.70 -25.27 -10.75
C GLU A 192 -11.27 -25.90 -9.42
N LYS A 193 -11.55 -25.27 -8.27
CA LYS A 193 -11.17 -25.86 -6.98
C LYS A 193 -12.17 -26.92 -6.50
N MET A 194 -13.46 -26.71 -6.75
CA MET A 194 -14.49 -27.68 -6.36
C MET A 194 -14.49 -28.91 -7.28
N GLU A 195 -14.24 -28.74 -8.59
CA GLU A 195 -14.08 -29.87 -9.51
C GLU A 195 -12.78 -30.66 -9.28
N VAL A 196 -11.70 -30.00 -8.85
CA VAL A 196 -10.46 -30.70 -8.48
C VAL A 196 -10.66 -31.46 -7.16
N GLU A 197 -11.28 -30.87 -6.13
CA GLU A 197 -11.56 -31.59 -4.87
C GLU A 197 -12.49 -32.80 -5.08
N GLN A 198 -13.52 -32.71 -5.93
CA GLN A 198 -14.41 -33.84 -6.23
C GLN A 198 -13.69 -34.95 -7.02
N LYS A 199 -12.86 -34.59 -8.01
CA LYS A 199 -12.04 -35.57 -8.74
C LYS A 199 -10.97 -36.21 -7.85
N THR A 200 -10.38 -35.47 -6.91
CA THR A 200 -9.35 -36.02 -6.01
C THR A 200 -9.96 -37.07 -5.07
N ILE A 201 -11.19 -36.85 -4.59
CA ILE A 201 -11.91 -37.81 -3.73
C ILE A 201 -12.33 -39.07 -4.50
N GLU A 202 -12.71 -38.95 -5.78
CA GLU A 202 -13.04 -40.11 -6.63
C GLU A 202 -11.79 -40.93 -7.00
N THR A 203 -10.65 -40.26 -7.24
CA THR A 203 -9.37 -40.95 -7.56
C THR A 203 -8.77 -41.65 -6.33
N GLU A 204 -8.92 -41.07 -5.13
CA GLU A 204 -8.47 -41.68 -3.87
C GLU A 204 -9.29 -42.91 -3.44
N GLN A 205 -10.52 -43.08 -3.95
CA GLN A 205 -11.34 -44.28 -3.72
C GLN A 205 -11.02 -45.43 -4.67
N GLU A 206 -10.48 -45.14 -5.87
CA GLU A 206 -10.02 -46.15 -6.82
C GLU A 206 -8.60 -46.64 -6.52
N GLU A 207 -7.66 -45.75 -6.13
CA GLU A 207 -6.27 -46.14 -5.79
C GLU A 207 -6.15 -46.99 -4.50
N ASN A 208 -7.11 -46.87 -3.58
CA ASN A 208 -7.17 -47.68 -2.35
C ASN A 208 -7.66 -49.13 -2.58
N LYS A 209 -8.06 -49.51 -3.80
CA LYS A 209 -8.38 -50.90 -4.16
C LYS A 209 -7.25 -51.64 -4.87
N GLU A 210 -6.26 -50.94 -5.43
CA GLU A 210 -5.21 -51.56 -6.26
C GLU A 210 -3.82 -51.62 -5.59
N SER A 211 -3.61 -51.01 -4.42
CA SER A 211 -2.29 -50.98 -3.76
C SER A 211 -2.22 -51.90 -2.53
N MET A 212 -2.51 -53.19 -2.75
CA MET A 212 -2.06 -54.27 -1.87
C MET A 212 -1.12 -55.21 -2.62
N GLU A 213 -0.02 -54.69 -3.21
CA GLU A 213 1.13 -55.50 -3.62
C GLU A 213 2.37 -54.63 -3.97
N LEU A 214 3.49 -54.92 -3.29
CA LEU A 214 4.90 -54.76 -3.70
C LEU A 214 5.55 -53.35 -3.82
N GLY A 215 6.39 -53.02 -2.82
CA GLY A 215 7.83 -52.79 -3.02
C GLY A 215 8.39 -51.43 -3.48
N GLU A 216 9.07 -50.75 -2.54
CA GLU A 216 10.24 -49.85 -2.66
C GLU A 216 10.18 -48.43 -3.30
N SER A 217 10.97 -47.53 -2.69
CA SER A 217 11.19 -46.08 -2.90
C SER A 217 11.80 -45.74 -4.28
N PRO A 218 11.55 -44.54 -4.90
CA PRO A 218 12.35 -43.36 -4.56
C PRO A 218 11.59 -42.01 -4.51
N GLU A 219 12.12 -41.13 -3.67
CA GLU A 219 11.91 -39.69 -3.50
C GLU A 219 11.34 -38.91 -4.71
N ASN A 220 10.04 -38.59 -4.68
CA ASN A 220 9.42 -37.65 -5.62
C ASN A 220 9.47 -36.20 -5.07
N ILE A 221 10.48 -35.43 -5.46
CA ILE A 221 10.57 -34.00 -5.18
C ILE A 221 9.60 -33.24 -6.09
N ILE A 222 8.42 -32.89 -5.59
CA ILE A 222 7.45 -32.06 -6.32
C ILE A 222 7.97 -30.61 -6.37
N GLN A 223 8.52 -30.21 -7.52
CA GLN A 223 8.89 -28.81 -7.80
C GLN A 223 7.65 -27.97 -8.13
N TYR A 224 7.39 -26.92 -7.35
CA TYR A 224 6.26 -26.03 -7.56
C TYR A 224 6.59 -24.89 -8.54
N LYS A 225 5.70 -24.69 -9.52
CA LYS A 225 5.78 -23.60 -10.52
C LYS A 225 4.78 -22.50 -10.17
N THR A 226 5.22 -21.25 -10.27
CA THR A 226 4.32 -20.09 -10.15
C THR A 226 3.39 -19.96 -11.35
N SER A 227 2.32 -19.17 -11.24
CA SER A 227 1.37 -18.90 -12.33
C SER A 227 1.96 -18.19 -13.57
N ARG A 228 3.28 -17.91 -13.57
CA ARG A 228 4.04 -17.36 -14.70
C ARG A 228 5.17 -18.30 -15.15
N GLY A 229 5.12 -19.57 -14.75
CA GLY A 229 6.04 -20.63 -15.20
C GLY A 229 7.40 -20.66 -14.49
N ARG A 230 7.68 -19.75 -13.55
CA ARG A 230 8.94 -19.77 -12.79
C ARG A 230 8.92 -20.91 -11.76
N ILE A 231 9.91 -21.81 -11.86
CA ILE A 231 10.18 -22.86 -10.88
C ILE A 231 10.72 -22.21 -9.62
N VAL A 232 10.16 -22.57 -8.46
CA VAL A 232 10.62 -22.04 -7.18
C VAL A 232 11.41 -23.13 -6.48
N CYS A 233 12.71 -22.90 -6.33
CA CYS A 233 13.58 -23.72 -5.50
C CYS A 233 13.48 -23.26 -4.05
N ARG A 234 13.57 -24.20 -3.09
CA ARG A 234 13.67 -23.84 -1.68
C ARG A 234 14.98 -23.06 -1.45
N PRO A 235 14.95 -21.98 -0.66
CA PRO A 235 16.16 -21.24 -0.33
C PRO A 235 17.07 -22.09 0.59
N THR A 236 18.34 -22.25 0.19
CA THR A 236 19.38 -23.08 0.83
C THR A 236 19.84 -22.62 2.22
N LYS A 237 19.11 -21.71 2.88
CA LYS A 237 19.54 -21.08 4.15
C LYS A 237 19.09 -21.83 5.41
N TYR A 238 18.48 -23.01 5.23
CA TYR A 238 17.99 -23.87 6.31
C TYR A 238 18.32 -25.35 6.06
N GLU A 239 19.28 -25.62 5.18
CA GLU A 239 19.93 -26.92 5.09
C GLU A 239 21.29 -26.72 5.78
N ASP A 240 21.42 -27.38 6.93
CA ASP A 240 22.49 -27.37 7.95
C ASP A 240 22.50 -26.23 8.98
#